data_AF-A0A2A5E104-F1
#
_entry.id   AF-A0A2A5E104-F1
#
_cell.length_a   1.000
_cell.length_b   1.000
_cell.length_c   1.000
_cell.angle_alpha   90.00
_cell.angle_beta   90.00
_cell.angle_gamma   90.00
#
_symmetry.space_group_name_H-M   'P 1'
#
loop_
_entity.id
_entity.type
_entity.pdbx_description
1 polymer ?
#
loop_
_entity_poly.entity_id
_entity_poly.type
_entity_poly.pdbx_seq_one_letter_code
_entity_poly.pdbx_strand_id
1 'polypeptide(L)'
;MNPIDMYEILVRENEPMLQAYILGIVKDPVLTEDICQDAFVKAYVKLDTLKSKETFGAWLRTIAKNIAFEELKRRKREVALEPEVLLGMEEVFRGIENRAEDNWAEKLNLVERCFQALPEKLHITCKMYYFENHRAVDISKHLDISLQSILKRLERVRSNMRKCVERKLNLGTL
;
A
#
# COMPACT_ATOMS: atom_id res chain seq x y z
N MET A 1 -14.28 21.96 19.27
CA MET A 1 -13.42 21.53 18.14
C MET A 1 -14.08 22.01 16.87
N ASN A 2 -13.42 22.87 16.09
CA ASN A 2 -13.95 23.39 14.83
C ASN A 2 -13.91 22.26 13.76
N PRO A 3 -14.82 22.24 12.78
CA PRO A 3 -14.75 21.38 11.60
C PRO A 3 -13.36 21.22 10.98
N ILE A 4 -12.53 22.27 10.96
CA ILE A 4 -11.16 22.23 10.43
C ILE A 4 -10.26 21.33 11.29
N ASP A 5 -10.23 21.53 12.61
CA ASP A 5 -9.43 20.72 13.55
C ASP A 5 -9.81 19.23 13.47
N MET A 6 -11.11 18.97 13.29
CA MET A 6 -11.65 17.62 13.18
C MET A 6 -11.23 16.93 11.88
N TYR A 7 -11.20 17.69 10.78
CA TYR A 7 -10.72 17.21 9.50
C TYR A 7 -9.21 16.96 9.53
N GLU A 8 -8.43 17.83 10.18
CA GLU A 8 -6.99 17.64 10.38
C GLU A 8 -6.67 16.34 11.11
N ILE A 9 -7.44 15.99 12.15
CA ILE A 9 -7.32 14.70 12.85
C ILE A 9 -7.57 13.54 11.88
N LEU A 10 -8.67 13.59 11.11
CA LEU A 10 -9.00 12.56 10.13
C LEU A 10 -7.89 12.39 9.07
N VAL A 11 -7.29 13.49 8.60
CA VAL A 11 -6.16 13.45 7.68
C VAL A 11 -4.97 12.74 8.33
N ARG A 12 -4.53 13.18 9.50
CA ARG A 12 -3.35 12.63 10.19
C ARG A 12 -3.51 11.14 10.51
N GLU A 13 -4.70 10.71 10.91
CA GLU A 13 -4.98 9.30 11.21
C GLU A 13 -4.97 8.41 9.96
N ASN A 14 -5.26 8.97 8.78
CA ASN A 14 -5.44 8.21 7.55
C ASN A 14 -4.32 8.41 6.52
N GLU A 15 -3.42 9.36 6.72
CA GLU A 15 -2.30 9.63 5.81
C GLU A 15 -1.36 8.42 5.61
N PRO A 16 -0.87 7.74 6.67
CA PRO A 16 0.01 6.59 6.49
C PRO A 16 -0.67 5.46 5.70
N MET A 17 -1.96 5.26 5.95
CA MET A 17 -2.80 4.32 5.20
C MET A 17 -2.86 4.71 3.73
N LEU A 18 -3.19 5.97 3.45
CA LEU A 18 -3.46 6.43 2.10
C LEU A 18 -2.18 6.39 1.25
N GLN A 19 -1.06 6.79 1.83
CA GLN A 19 0.26 6.69 1.20
C GLN A 19 0.60 5.24 0.87
N ALA A 20 0.47 4.31 1.83
CA ALA A 20 0.76 2.89 1.59
C ALA A 20 -0.18 2.28 0.54
N TYR A 21 -1.47 2.65 0.57
CA TYR A 21 -2.47 2.23 -0.39
C TYR A 21 -2.11 2.66 -1.82
N ILE A 22 -1.85 3.96 -2.01
CA ILE A 22 -1.57 4.53 -3.32
C ILE A 22 -0.19 4.11 -3.83
N LEU A 23 0.82 4.04 -2.98
CA LEU A 23 2.16 3.57 -3.35
C LEU A 23 2.13 2.14 -3.91
N GLY A 24 1.29 1.27 -3.35
CA GLY A 24 1.10 -0.07 -3.91
C GLY A 24 0.54 -0.05 -5.33
N ILE A 25 -0.34 0.91 -5.64
CA ILE A 25 -1.04 1.04 -6.92
C ILE A 25 -0.10 1.63 -7.97
N VAL A 26 0.54 2.75 -7.66
CA VAL A 26 1.30 3.54 -8.64
C VAL A 26 2.79 3.22 -8.67
N LYS A 27 3.33 2.65 -7.58
CA LYS A 27 4.75 2.28 -7.41
C LYS A 27 5.73 3.42 -7.70
N ASP A 28 5.29 4.64 -7.44
CA ASP A 28 6.00 5.89 -7.67
C ASP A 28 5.78 6.79 -6.45
N PRO A 29 6.80 6.99 -5.59
CA PRO A 29 6.66 7.78 -4.36
C PRO A 29 6.22 9.23 -4.60
N VAL A 30 6.72 9.87 -5.67
CA VAL A 30 6.38 11.26 -5.97
C VAL A 30 4.91 11.34 -6.39
N LEU A 31 4.51 10.45 -7.31
CA LEU A 31 3.11 10.40 -7.72
C LEU A 31 2.17 10.00 -6.57
N THR A 32 2.64 9.18 -5.65
CA THR A 32 1.88 8.81 -4.45
C THR A 32 1.55 10.03 -3.62
N GLU A 33 2.53 10.89 -3.35
CA GLU A 33 2.35 12.10 -2.58
C GLU A 33 1.34 13.04 -3.25
N ASP A 34 1.48 13.27 -4.57
CA ASP A 34 0.56 14.11 -5.35
C ASP A 34 -0.89 13.60 -5.26
N ILE A 35 -1.10 12.29 -5.47
CA ILE A 35 -2.44 11.68 -5.40
C ILE A 35 -3.02 11.77 -3.99
N CYS A 36 -2.19 11.57 -2.95
CA CYS A 36 -2.63 11.68 -1.56
C CYS A 36 -3.09 13.11 -1.25
N GLN A 37 -2.33 14.12 -1.65
CA GLN A 37 -2.71 15.52 -1.46
C GLN A 37 -4.04 15.84 -2.17
N ASP A 38 -4.17 15.46 -3.44
CA ASP A 38 -5.39 15.66 -4.22
C ASP A 38 -6.60 14.94 -3.60
N ALA A 39 -6.39 13.73 -3.08
CA ALA A 39 -7.42 12.95 -2.42
C ALA A 39 -7.91 13.63 -1.14
N PHE A 40 -7.01 14.18 -0.32
CA PHE A 40 -7.39 14.93 0.86
C PHE A 40 -8.15 16.21 0.47
N VAL A 41 -7.65 17.02 -0.46
CA VAL A 41 -8.37 18.21 -0.92
C VAL A 41 -9.77 17.87 -1.43
N LYS A 42 -9.91 16.83 -2.26
CA LYS A 42 -11.24 16.37 -2.74
C LYS A 42 -12.11 15.82 -1.61
N ALA A 43 -11.52 15.15 -0.63
CA ALA A 43 -12.24 14.67 0.55
C ALA A 43 -12.76 15.82 1.41
N TYR A 44 -12.00 16.91 1.58
CA TYR A 44 -12.49 18.10 2.28
C TYR A 44 -13.72 18.71 1.59
N VAL A 45 -13.65 18.85 0.25
CA VAL A 45 -14.76 19.40 -0.54
C VAL A 45 -16.02 18.53 -0.49
N LYS A 46 -15.86 17.21 -0.37
CA LYS A 46 -16.96 16.24 -0.34
C LYS A 46 -17.33 15.75 1.06
N LEU A 47 -16.84 16.42 2.10
CA LEU A 47 -16.96 15.95 3.48
C LEU A 47 -18.43 15.81 3.92
N ASP A 48 -19.33 16.59 3.34
CA ASP A 48 -20.79 16.52 3.50
C ASP A 48 -21.40 15.19 3.03
N THR A 49 -20.74 14.47 2.13
CA THR A 49 -21.18 13.15 1.64
C THR A 49 -20.72 11.98 2.52
N LEU A 50 -19.89 12.25 3.53
CA LEU A 50 -19.42 11.24 4.46
C LEU A 50 -20.56 10.77 5.37
N LYS A 51 -20.85 9.47 5.34
CA LYS A 51 -21.94 8.89 6.14
C LYS A 51 -21.63 8.84 7.62
N SER A 52 -20.40 8.51 7.99
CA SER A 52 -19.94 8.47 9.37
C SER A 52 -18.41 8.54 9.46
N LYS A 53 -17.88 9.01 10.58
CA LYS A 53 -16.42 9.17 10.78
C LYS A 53 -15.68 7.83 10.71
N GLU A 54 -16.31 6.77 11.20
CA GLU A 54 -15.78 5.41 11.23
C GLU A 54 -15.55 4.86 9.81
N THR A 55 -16.25 5.41 8.81
CA THR A 55 -16.10 5.02 7.40
C THR A 55 -15.14 5.91 6.62
N PHE A 56 -14.53 6.93 7.25
CA PHE A 56 -13.71 7.93 6.56
C PHE A 56 -12.55 7.29 5.78
N GLY A 57 -11.82 6.35 6.38
CA GLY A 57 -10.68 5.71 5.71
C GLY A 57 -11.07 4.93 4.45
N ALA A 58 -12.17 4.16 4.48
CA ALA A 58 -12.68 3.44 3.31
C ALA A 58 -13.22 4.40 2.23
N TRP A 59 -13.92 5.45 2.64
CA TRP A 59 -14.43 6.48 1.76
C TRP A 59 -13.30 7.27 1.08
N LEU A 60 -12.28 7.68 1.84
CA LEU A 60 -11.08 8.37 1.35
C LEU A 60 -10.30 7.52 0.34
N ARG A 61 -10.14 6.21 0.60
CA ARG A 61 -9.50 5.29 -0.35
C ARG A 61 -10.26 5.21 -1.67
N THR A 62 -11.59 5.30 -1.65
CA THR A 62 -12.38 5.31 -2.89
C THR A 62 -12.08 6.56 -3.72
N ILE A 63 -11.96 7.72 -3.08
CA ILE A 63 -11.56 8.97 -3.73
C ILE A 63 -10.16 8.82 -4.34
N ALA A 64 -9.18 8.42 -3.53
CA ALA A 64 -7.79 8.31 -3.95
C ALA A 64 -7.57 7.25 -5.04
N LYS A 65 -8.27 6.11 -4.97
CA LYS A 65 -8.25 5.06 -6.01
C LYS A 65 -8.67 5.61 -7.37
N ASN A 66 -9.74 6.40 -7.41
CA ASN A 66 -10.24 6.95 -8.67
C ASN A 66 -9.22 7.91 -9.29
N ILE A 67 -8.58 8.76 -8.46
CA ILE A 67 -7.51 9.67 -8.91
C ILE A 67 -6.31 8.86 -9.44
N ALA A 68 -5.87 7.86 -8.69
CA ALA A 68 -4.77 6.99 -9.10
C ALA A 68 -5.07 6.28 -10.43
N PHE A 69 -6.27 5.76 -10.63
CA PHE A 69 -6.64 5.11 -11.89
C PHE A 69 -6.77 6.08 -13.06
N GLU A 70 -7.27 7.28 -12.84
CA GLU A 70 -7.26 8.35 -13.86
C GLU A 70 -5.83 8.67 -14.29
N GLU A 71 -4.93 8.82 -13.32
CA GLU A 71 -3.53 9.14 -13.56
C GLU A 71 -2.76 7.99 -14.21
N LEU A 72 -2.99 6.74 -13.76
CA LEU A 72 -2.44 5.56 -14.41
C LEU A 72 -2.99 5.35 -15.81
N LYS A 73 -4.24 5.71 -16.09
CA LYS A 73 -4.82 5.67 -17.44
C LYS A 73 -4.21 6.75 -18.34
N ARG A 74 -3.96 7.94 -17.79
CA ARG A 74 -3.23 9.02 -18.48
C ARG A 74 -1.81 8.56 -18.81
N ARG A 75 -1.09 8.02 -17.84
CA ARG A 75 0.25 7.44 -18.01
C ARG A 75 0.27 6.18 -18.87
N LYS A 76 -0.79 5.37 -18.94
CA LYS A 76 -0.89 4.22 -19.88
C LYS A 76 -0.96 4.64 -21.35
N ARG A 77 -1.35 5.89 -21.65
CA ARG A 77 -1.15 6.46 -22.98
C ARG A 77 0.34 6.75 -23.27
N GLU A 78 1.20 6.66 -22.25
CA GLU A 78 2.63 6.95 -22.30
C GLU A 78 3.53 5.71 -21.98
N VAL A 79 3.13 4.74 -21.14
CA VAL A 79 3.88 3.49 -20.81
C VAL A 79 2.97 2.33 -20.32
N ALA A 80 3.23 1.09 -20.74
CA ALA A 80 2.45 -0.11 -20.39
C ALA A 80 2.65 -0.57 -18.92
N LEU A 81 1.54 -0.81 -18.20
CA LEU A 81 1.50 -1.41 -16.85
C LEU A 81 0.83 -2.79 -16.88
N GLU A 82 1.40 -3.75 -16.16
CA GLU A 82 0.94 -5.15 -16.09
C GLU A 82 -0.37 -5.33 -15.27
N PRO A 83 -1.42 -5.93 -15.86
CA PRO A 83 -2.75 -6.08 -15.24
C PRO A 83 -2.85 -6.98 -14.00
N GLU A 84 -2.04 -8.04 -13.86
CA GLU A 84 -2.20 -9.02 -12.77
C GLU A 84 -1.98 -8.43 -11.36
N VAL A 85 -1.10 -7.44 -11.22
CA VAL A 85 -0.81 -6.80 -9.92
C VAL A 85 -2.01 -6.01 -9.41
N LEU A 86 -2.77 -5.40 -10.33
CA LEU A 86 -3.91 -4.55 -10.00
C LEU A 86 -5.07 -5.37 -9.40
N LEU A 87 -5.36 -6.53 -10.00
CA LEU A 87 -6.43 -7.43 -9.56
C LEU A 87 -6.14 -8.02 -8.18
N GLY A 88 -4.89 -8.44 -7.93
CA GLY A 88 -4.51 -9.01 -6.63
C GLY A 88 -4.57 -8.01 -5.46
N MET A 89 -4.43 -6.71 -5.73
CA MET A 89 -4.56 -5.68 -4.69
C MET A 89 -6.03 -5.43 -4.30
N GLU A 90 -6.95 -5.41 -5.27
CA GLU A 90 -8.38 -5.19 -5.00
C GLU A 90 -9.00 -6.28 -4.12
N GLU A 91 -8.52 -7.52 -4.23
CA GLU A 91 -8.95 -8.63 -3.37
C GLU A 91 -8.45 -8.47 -1.93
N VAL A 92 -7.19 -8.06 -1.75
CA VAL A 92 -6.59 -7.83 -0.43
C VAL A 92 -7.31 -6.70 0.30
N PHE A 93 -7.61 -5.59 -0.38
CA PHE A 93 -8.28 -4.45 0.26
C PHE A 93 -9.76 -4.73 0.60
N ARG A 94 -10.48 -5.48 -0.23
CA ARG A 94 -11.83 -5.97 0.13
C ARG A 94 -11.80 -6.86 1.37
N GLY A 95 -10.77 -7.69 1.53
CA GLY A 95 -10.56 -8.50 2.73
C GLY A 95 -10.31 -7.65 3.99
N ILE A 96 -9.63 -6.51 3.84
CA ILE A 96 -9.33 -5.56 4.93
C ILE A 96 -10.58 -4.74 5.32
N GLU A 97 -11.41 -4.33 4.35
CA GLU A 97 -12.64 -3.53 4.56
C GLU A 97 -13.71 -4.23 5.39
N ASN A 98 -13.79 -5.56 5.32
CA ASN A 98 -14.81 -6.33 6.06
C ASN A 98 -14.51 -6.51 7.55
N ARG A 99 -13.34 -6.07 8.04
CA ARG A 99 -12.97 -6.14 9.46
C ARG A 99 -13.06 -4.74 10.05
N ALA A 100 -14.27 -4.40 10.51
CA ALA A 100 -14.58 -3.16 11.19
C ALA A 100 -13.76 -3.05 12.48
N GLU A 101 -12.69 -2.26 12.40
CA GLU A 101 -11.92 -1.54 13.44
C GLU A 101 -10.55 -1.25 12.80
N ASP A 102 -10.51 -0.14 12.05
CA ASP A 102 -9.40 0.21 11.17
C ASP A 102 -8.23 0.84 11.97
N ASN A 103 -7.60 0.05 12.85
CA ASN A 103 -6.31 0.44 13.41
C ASN A 103 -5.18 0.17 12.42
N TRP A 104 -5.02 1.08 11.44
CA TRP A 104 -3.96 0.95 10.44
C TRP A 104 -2.56 1.10 11.03
N ALA A 105 -2.39 1.88 12.10
CA ALA A 105 -1.11 1.95 12.77
C ALA A 105 -0.66 0.55 13.23
N GLU A 106 -1.58 -0.26 13.78
CA GLU A 106 -1.30 -1.64 14.16
C GLU A 106 -1.05 -2.57 12.98
N LYS A 107 -1.85 -2.44 11.90
CA LYS A 107 -1.68 -3.24 10.69
C LYS A 107 -0.36 -2.92 9.97
N LEU A 108 0.08 -1.65 9.93
CA LEU A 108 1.39 -1.23 9.40
C LEU A 108 2.53 -1.78 10.27
N ASN A 109 2.43 -1.63 11.59
CA ASN A 109 3.39 -2.22 12.54
C ASN A 109 3.48 -3.75 12.40
N LEU A 110 2.37 -4.42 12.09
CA LEU A 110 2.35 -5.85 11.82
C LEU A 110 3.11 -6.21 10.54
N VAL A 111 2.89 -5.46 9.45
CA VAL A 111 3.64 -5.63 8.19
C VAL A 111 5.13 -5.37 8.41
N GLU A 112 5.48 -4.29 9.10
CA GLU A 112 6.87 -3.97 9.43
C GLU A 112 7.54 -5.08 10.23
N ARG A 113 6.89 -5.60 11.27
CA ARG A 113 7.43 -6.74 12.04
C ARG A 113 7.59 -8.00 11.18
N CYS A 114 6.70 -8.23 10.22
CA CYS A 114 6.85 -9.35 9.28
C CYS A 114 8.01 -9.15 8.31
N PHE A 115 8.23 -7.91 7.86
CA PHE A 115 9.37 -7.53 7.02
C PHE A 115 10.70 -7.72 7.78
N GLN A 116 10.79 -7.25 9.02
CA GLN A 116 11.97 -7.42 9.87
C GLN A 116 12.25 -8.88 10.24
N ALA A 117 11.21 -9.74 10.26
CA ALA A 117 11.35 -11.17 10.51
C ALA A 117 11.77 -11.98 9.27
N LEU A 118 11.95 -11.35 8.10
CA LEU A 118 12.43 -12.05 6.92
C LEU A 118 13.89 -12.51 7.14
N PRO A 119 14.25 -13.73 6.69
CA PRO A 119 15.64 -14.15 6.61
C PRO A 119 16.47 -13.11 5.84
N GLU A 120 17.68 -12.81 6.31
CA GLU A 120 18.55 -11.74 5.81
C GLU A 120 18.60 -11.63 4.27
N LYS A 121 18.82 -12.75 3.58
CA LYS A 121 18.90 -12.79 2.11
C LYS A 121 17.59 -12.35 1.44
N LEU A 122 16.44 -12.67 2.03
CA LEU A 122 15.11 -12.26 1.55
C LEU A 122 14.83 -10.80 1.91
N HIS A 123 15.23 -10.37 3.11
CA HIS A 123 15.10 -8.99 3.56
C HIS A 123 15.85 -8.02 2.63
N ILE A 124 17.13 -8.28 2.34
CA ILE A 124 17.94 -7.48 1.41
C ILE A 124 17.31 -7.45 0.02
N THR A 125 16.93 -8.61 -0.52
CA THR A 125 16.31 -8.69 -1.86
C THR A 125 14.98 -7.93 -1.91
N CYS A 126 14.18 -7.99 -0.85
CA CYS A 126 12.92 -7.26 -0.72
C CYS A 126 13.17 -5.75 -0.69
N LYS A 127 14.13 -5.29 0.13
CA LYS A 127 14.50 -3.88 0.26
C LYS A 127 14.93 -3.29 -1.09
N MET A 128 15.89 -3.92 -1.75
CA MET A 128 16.40 -3.45 -3.03
C MET A 128 15.30 -3.37 -4.10
N TYR A 129 14.41 -4.35 -4.15
CA TYR A 129 13.38 -4.40 -5.18
C TYR A 129 12.19 -3.46 -4.91
N TYR A 130 11.63 -3.49 -3.69
CA TYR A 130 10.38 -2.79 -3.39
C TYR A 130 10.57 -1.39 -2.81
N PHE A 131 11.68 -1.13 -2.12
CA PHE A 131 11.92 0.16 -1.44
C PHE A 131 12.91 1.02 -2.22
N GLU A 132 13.91 0.41 -2.84
CA GLU A 132 14.96 1.12 -3.61
C GLU A 132 14.68 1.07 -5.13
N ASN A 133 13.60 0.42 -5.56
CA ASN A 133 13.11 0.35 -6.94
C ASN A 133 14.14 -0.21 -7.96
N HIS A 134 15.04 -1.08 -7.52
CA HIS A 134 15.98 -1.76 -8.41
C HIS A 134 15.28 -2.84 -9.23
N ARG A 135 15.65 -2.97 -10.51
CA ARG A 135 15.21 -4.10 -11.34
C ARG A 135 15.89 -5.38 -10.88
N ALA A 136 15.21 -6.52 -11.00
CA ALA A 136 15.76 -7.82 -10.59
C ALA A 136 17.12 -8.15 -11.25
N VAL A 137 17.35 -7.67 -12.48
CA VAL A 137 18.61 -7.82 -13.21
C VAL A 137 19.75 -6.99 -12.62
N ASP A 138 19.43 -5.83 -12.05
CA ASP A 138 20.42 -4.98 -11.39
C ASP A 138 20.78 -5.55 -10.01
N ILE A 139 19.78 -6.09 -9.30
CA ILE A 139 19.99 -6.81 -8.03
C ILE A 139 20.84 -8.07 -8.25
N SER A 140 20.61 -8.82 -9.34
CA SER A 140 21.38 -10.03 -9.63
C SER A 140 22.86 -9.73 -9.84
N LYS A 141 23.17 -8.61 -10.52
CA LYS A 141 24.55 -8.12 -10.69
C LYS A 141 25.15 -7.64 -9.37
N HIS A 142 24.39 -6.90 -8.58
CA HIS A 142 24.86 -6.35 -7.30
C HIS A 142 25.18 -7.44 -6.27
N LEU A 143 24.37 -8.50 -6.22
CA LEU A 143 24.53 -9.61 -5.26
C LEU A 143 25.32 -10.80 -5.82
N ASP A 144 25.86 -10.68 -7.03
CA ASP A 144 26.60 -11.73 -7.76
C ASP A 144 25.92 -13.12 -7.74
N ILE A 145 24.63 -13.14 -8.07
CA ILE A 145 23.84 -14.38 -8.15
C ILE A 145 22.93 -14.36 -9.37
N SER A 146 22.46 -15.53 -9.81
CA SER A 146 21.61 -15.61 -11.01
C SER A 146 20.30 -14.83 -10.85
N LEU A 147 19.80 -14.28 -11.97
CA LEU A 147 18.47 -13.65 -12.03
C LEU A 147 17.37 -14.59 -11.54
N GLN A 148 17.46 -15.89 -11.89
CA GLN A 148 16.52 -16.91 -11.41
C GLN A 148 16.53 -17.04 -9.88
N SER A 149 17.71 -16.92 -9.24
CA SER A 149 17.82 -16.91 -7.79
C SER A 149 17.15 -15.69 -7.17
N ILE A 150 17.26 -14.50 -7.79
CA ILE A 150 16.56 -13.28 -7.35
C ILE A 150 15.05 -13.45 -7.46
N LEU A 151 14.54 -13.94 -8.60
CA LEU A 151 13.11 -14.16 -8.80
C LEU A 151 12.54 -15.15 -7.76
N LYS A 152 13.24 -16.27 -7.52
CA LYS A 152 12.86 -17.23 -6.46
C LYS A 152 12.89 -16.60 -5.06
N ARG A 153 13.83 -15.69 -4.77
CA ARG A 153 13.84 -14.95 -3.50
C ARG A 153 12.63 -14.02 -3.39
N LEU A 154 12.26 -13.30 -4.45
CA LEU A 154 11.08 -12.41 -4.46
C LEU A 154 9.76 -13.19 -4.29
N GLU A 155 9.64 -14.38 -4.88
CA GLU A 155 8.51 -15.28 -4.62
C GLU A 155 8.45 -15.70 -3.14
N ARG A 156 9.59 -16.09 -2.56
CA ARG A 156 9.69 -16.46 -1.14
C ARG A 156 9.38 -15.28 -0.22
N VAL A 157 9.81 -14.07 -0.57
CA VAL A 157 9.43 -12.83 0.14
C VAL A 157 7.91 -12.70 0.18
N ARG A 158 7.23 -12.76 -0.97
CA ARG A 158 5.77 -12.64 -1.05
C ARG A 158 5.06 -13.72 -0.23
N SER A 159 5.49 -14.97 -0.36
CA SER A 159 4.94 -16.10 0.39
C SER A 159 5.13 -15.94 1.91
N ASN A 160 6.33 -15.54 2.35
CA ASN A 160 6.62 -15.38 3.78
C ASN A 160 5.87 -14.20 4.39
N MET A 161 5.84 -13.06 3.69
CA MET A 161 5.07 -11.88 4.11
C MET A 161 3.59 -12.23 4.25
N ARG A 162 2.99 -12.87 3.22
CA ARG A 162 1.59 -13.31 3.26
C ARG A 162 1.30 -14.20 4.47
N LYS A 163 2.05 -15.30 4.62
CA LYS A 163 1.86 -16.24 5.74
C LYS A 163 2.04 -15.57 7.11
N CYS A 164 3.02 -14.68 7.25
CA CYS A 164 3.25 -13.96 8.49
C CYS A 164 2.09 -13.05 8.83
N VAL A 165 1.62 -12.27 7.85
CA VAL A 165 0.53 -11.32 8.00
C VAL A 165 -0.78 -12.05 8.31
N GLU A 166 -1.15 -13.05 7.51
CA GLU A 166 -2.37 -13.86 7.73
C GLU A 166 -2.39 -14.49 9.12
N ARG A 167 -1.27 -15.11 9.54
CA ARG A 167 -1.17 -15.72 10.88
C ARG A 167 -1.38 -14.68 11.99
N LYS A 168 -0.75 -13.52 11.89
CA LYS A 168 -0.84 -12.48 12.93
C LYS A 168 -2.19 -11.76 12.93
N LEU A 169 -2.82 -11.59 11.76
CA LEU A 169 -4.18 -11.07 11.64
C LEU A 169 -5.24 -12.04 12.18
N ASN A 170 -4.98 -13.35 12.13
CA ASN A 170 -5.89 -14.36 12.71
C ASN A 170 -5.72 -14.48 14.23
N LEU A 171 -4.50 -14.24 14.76
CA LEU A 171 -4.22 -14.25 16.21
C LEU A 171 -4.76 -13.04 16.98
N GLY A 172 -5.10 -11.94 16.31
CA GLY A 172 -5.74 -10.77 16.91
C GLY A 172 -7.28 -10.85 16.99
N THR A 173 -7.86 -12.02 16.68
CA THR A 173 -9.32 -12.25 16.64
C THR A 173 -9.82 -13.14 17.80
N LEU A 174 -9.02 -13.34 18.85
CA LEU A 174 -9.37 -14.09 20.07
C LEU A 174 -9.26 -13.19 21.31
#